data_AF-A0A817FHI9-F1
#
_entry.id   AF-A0A817FHI9-F1
#
_cell.length_a   1.000
_cell.length_b   1.000
_cell.length_c   1.000
_cell.angle_alpha   90.00
_cell.angle_beta   90.00
_cell.angle_gamma   90.00
#
_symmetry.space_group_name_H-M   'P 1'
#
loop_
_entity.id
_entity.type
_entity.pdbx_description
1 polymer ?
#
loop_
_entity_poly.entity_id
_entity_poly.type
_entity_poly.pdbx_seq_one_letter_code
_entity_poly.pdbx_strand_id
1 'polypeptide(L)'
;MLKFYNENSTIMGNGPSNGEKKIDEEQYEDAILKKTLQLGELSRTDSTQGLIFFAGTDKARVITEILEERGWSRTKDHNVTNFTIKWCLAHQVDWNQFQEGKQLINNIPGQLAFADKINLWYTIRDYLRNRRTLDGNHIQTFLPMTFVLDDESEVAEFLRSFKKQNRTWICKPRYSYAGRGIYVISVNSDLNTIFKFKFGYGNRFQLQPRLPGYLMQEYISRPLLIKGRKFDIRVHWLVAWTKPLLVFYNHNASVVRLSLNLYREFDFDRATHLTNLSVQENHYRYAFSQEATGMTMNQLNQYFNRCFRPFHPKMCQDWVMTVMQVSQYFR
;
A
#
# COMPACT_ATOMS: atom_id res chain seq x y z
N MET A 1 -4.67 29.71 6.92
CA MET A 1 -6.07 29.46 7.33
C MET A 1 -6.96 29.71 6.12
N LEU A 2 -7.30 28.68 5.34
CA LEU A 2 -8.20 28.79 4.18
C LEU A 2 -9.39 27.87 4.43
N LYS A 3 -10.56 28.48 4.70
CA LYS A 3 -11.85 27.79 4.80
C LYS A 3 -12.38 27.61 3.37
N PHE A 4 -12.56 26.38 2.93
CA PHE A 4 -13.44 26.08 1.80
C PHE A 4 -14.83 25.77 2.36
N TYR A 5 -15.71 26.77 2.31
CA TYR A 5 -17.15 26.58 2.48
C TYR A 5 -17.67 25.81 1.26
N ASN A 6 -18.43 24.74 1.51
CA ASN A 6 -19.17 24.02 0.48
C ASN A 6 -20.65 24.33 0.70
N GLU A 7 -21.16 25.32 -0.02
CA GLU A 7 -22.61 25.52 -0.15
C GLU A 7 -23.10 24.58 -1.26
N ASN A 8 -23.94 23.62 -0.90
CA ASN A 8 -25.23 23.45 -1.56
C ASN A 8 -26.10 22.45 -0.80
N SER A 9 -27.05 23.02 -0.09
CA SER A 9 -28.28 22.42 0.43
C SER A 9 -29.20 21.94 -0.69
N THR A 10 -29.78 20.76 -0.46
CA THR A 10 -31.20 20.39 -0.69
C THR A 10 -31.96 21.10 -1.82
N ILE A 11 -32.27 20.39 -2.91
CA ILE A 11 -33.52 20.60 -3.68
C ILE A 11 -34.04 19.24 -4.18
N MET A 12 -35.27 18.88 -3.77
CA MET A 12 -36.12 17.87 -4.41
C MET A 12 -36.82 18.49 -5.63
N GLY A 13 -36.99 17.74 -6.72
CA GLY A 13 -38.04 18.01 -7.74
C GLY A 13 -37.67 17.84 -9.23
N ASN A 14 -38.14 16.74 -9.82
CA ASN A 14 -38.64 16.49 -11.20
C ASN A 14 -38.13 17.27 -12.44
N GLY A 15 -37.34 16.57 -13.28
CA GLY A 15 -37.32 16.50 -14.78
C GLY A 15 -37.11 17.77 -15.66
N PRO A 16 -36.87 17.65 -17.00
CA PRO A 16 -36.38 16.52 -17.80
C PRO A 16 -35.05 16.81 -18.54
N SER A 17 -34.52 15.75 -19.15
CA SER A 17 -33.37 15.64 -20.08
C SER A 17 -32.92 16.89 -20.84
N ASN A 18 -31.65 17.25 -20.69
CA ASN A 18 -30.83 17.88 -21.74
C ASN A 18 -29.35 17.55 -21.54
N GLY A 19 -28.64 17.37 -22.65
CA GLY A 19 -27.42 16.57 -22.76
C GLY A 19 -26.29 16.92 -21.78
N GLU A 20 -25.82 15.89 -21.08
CA GLU A 20 -24.56 15.92 -20.35
C GLU A 20 -23.40 16.07 -21.36
N LYS A 21 -22.82 17.26 -21.41
CA LYS A 21 -21.47 17.43 -21.97
C LYS A 21 -20.54 16.63 -21.07
N LYS A 22 -20.05 15.49 -21.58
CA LYS A 22 -18.84 14.84 -21.07
C LYS A 22 -17.75 15.90 -21.05
N ILE A 23 -17.38 16.36 -19.85
CA ILE A 23 -16.16 17.12 -19.66
C ILE A 23 -15.04 16.12 -19.91
N ASP A 24 -14.25 16.38 -20.93
CA ASP A 24 -13.09 15.58 -21.31
C ASP A 24 -12.11 15.58 -20.12
N GLU A 25 -11.78 14.40 -19.57
CA GLU A 25 -10.89 14.28 -18.41
C GLU A 25 -9.56 14.99 -18.67
N GLU A 26 -9.11 15.00 -19.93
CA GLU A 26 -7.91 15.68 -20.40
C GLU A 26 -8.02 17.22 -20.28
N GLN A 27 -9.19 17.81 -20.57
CA GLN A 27 -9.43 19.24 -20.34
C GLN A 27 -9.51 19.61 -18.86
N TYR A 28 -10.00 18.70 -18.02
CA TYR A 28 -10.07 18.93 -16.58
C TYR A 28 -8.68 18.87 -15.93
N GLU A 29 -7.85 17.91 -16.32
CA GLU A 29 -6.45 17.82 -15.90
C GLU A 29 -5.63 19.04 -16.37
N ASP A 30 -5.83 19.47 -17.63
CA ASP A 30 -5.14 20.64 -18.18
C ASP A 30 -5.59 21.95 -17.52
N ALA A 31 -6.86 22.04 -17.12
CA ALA A 31 -7.38 23.16 -16.32
C ALA A 31 -6.83 23.17 -14.89
N ILE A 32 -6.68 22.02 -14.24
CA ILE A 32 -6.03 21.91 -12.93
C ILE A 32 -4.55 22.29 -13.03
N LEU A 33 -3.85 21.84 -14.07
CA LEU A 33 -2.45 22.16 -14.30
C LEU A 33 -2.26 23.67 -14.50
N LYS A 34 -3.07 24.29 -15.36
CA LYS A 34 -3.07 25.76 -15.58
C LYS A 34 -3.38 26.55 -14.32
N LYS A 35 -4.36 26.10 -13.52
CA LYS A 35 -4.72 26.76 -12.26
C LYS A 35 -3.65 26.58 -11.18
N THR A 36 -2.95 25.43 -11.17
CA THR A 36 -1.80 25.16 -10.29
C THR A 36 -0.59 26.00 -10.69
N LEU A 37 -0.36 26.20 -11.99
CA LEU A 37 0.67 27.10 -12.51
C LEU A 37 0.38 28.57 -12.14
N GLN A 38 -0.87 29.03 -12.29
CA GLN A 38 -1.29 30.36 -11.84
C GLN A 38 -1.15 30.57 -10.32
N LEU A 39 -1.45 29.54 -9.51
CA LEU A 39 -1.24 29.59 -8.06
C LEU A 39 0.24 29.66 -7.69
N GLY A 40 1.13 29.06 -8.49
CA GLY A 40 2.58 29.21 -8.36
C GLY A 40 3.10 30.61 -8.70
N GLU A 41 2.38 31.37 -9.54
CA GLU A 41 2.71 32.76 -9.84
C GLU A 41 2.22 33.74 -8.76
N LEU A 42 1.09 33.45 -8.11
CA LEU A 42 0.50 34.28 -7.05
C LEU A 42 1.24 34.21 -5.70
N SER A 43 2.21 33.31 -5.52
CA SER A 43 3.02 33.20 -4.30
C SER A 43 4.40 33.86 -4.41
N ARG A 44 4.63 34.74 -5.39
CA ARG A 44 5.84 35.58 -5.44
C ARG A 44 5.77 36.67 -4.38
N THR A 45 5.92 36.26 -3.12
CA THR A 45 6.30 37.16 -2.03
C THR A 45 7.81 37.43 -2.13
N ASP A 46 8.20 38.69 -1.96
CA ASP A 46 9.56 39.26 -1.97
C ASP A 46 10.55 38.60 -0.97
N SER A 47 10.86 37.32 -1.11
CA SER A 47 12.07 36.73 -0.52
C SER A 47 13.00 36.26 -1.62
N THR A 48 14.09 36.99 -1.80
CA THR A 48 15.22 36.75 -2.73
C THR A 48 16.01 35.46 -2.47
N GLN A 49 15.48 34.52 -1.69
CA GLN A 49 15.99 33.16 -1.61
C GLN A 49 15.21 32.28 -2.57
N GLY A 50 15.86 31.88 -3.67
CA GLY A 50 15.31 30.88 -4.59
C GLY A 50 14.92 29.61 -3.85
N LEU A 51 13.88 28.92 -4.34
CA LEU A 51 13.37 27.70 -3.71
C LEU A 51 14.43 26.60 -3.79
N ILE A 52 14.83 26.04 -2.65
CA ILE A 52 15.90 25.04 -2.55
C ILE A 52 15.27 23.66 -2.35
N PHE A 53 15.78 22.66 -3.05
CA PHE A 53 15.42 21.28 -2.77
C PHE A 53 16.60 20.32 -2.71
N PHE A 54 16.46 19.28 -1.89
CA PHE A 54 17.35 18.12 -1.87
C PHE A 54 16.62 16.89 -2.41
N ALA A 55 17.29 16.12 -3.25
CA ALA A 55 16.79 14.85 -3.79
C ALA A 55 17.90 13.79 -3.73
N GLY A 56 17.85 12.97 -2.68
CA GLY A 56 18.94 12.08 -2.28
C GLY A 56 18.81 10.60 -2.68
N THR A 57 17.81 10.26 -3.50
CA THR A 57 17.58 8.87 -3.93
C THR A 57 17.54 8.78 -5.44
N ASP A 58 18.03 7.69 -6.02
CA ASP A 58 17.93 7.44 -7.48
C ASP A 58 16.48 7.43 -7.98
N LYS A 59 15.53 7.13 -7.07
CA LYS A 59 14.09 7.16 -7.34
C LYS A 59 13.49 8.56 -7.39
N ALA A 60 14.27 9.60 -7.13
CA ALA A 60 13.81 10.99 -7.14
C ALA A 60 13.97 11.69 -8.50
N ARG A 61 14.35 10.95 -9.57
CA ARG A 61 14.60 11.50 -10.91
C ARG A 61 13.43 12.37 -11.40
N VAL A 62 12.21 11.84 -11.37
CA VAL A 62 11.02 12.55 -11.86
C VAL A 62 10.78 13.86 -11.08
N ILE A 63 10.89 13.82 -9.75
CA ILE A 63 10.74 15.02 -8.92
C ILE A 63 11.87 16.02 -9.18
N THR A 64 13.09 15.54 -9.40
CA THR A 64 14.25 16.39 -9.72
C THR A 64 14.01 17.15 -11.01
N GLU A 65 13.66 16.45 -12.09
CA GLU A 65 13.39 17.05 -13.41
C GLU A 65 12.28 18.10 -13.32
N ILE A 66 11.15 17.75 -12.69
CA ILE A 66 9.99 18.63 -12.49
C ILE A 66 10.33 19.91 -11.71
N LEU A 67 11.18 19.83 -10.68
CA LEU A 67 11.56 20.98 -9.86
C LEU A 67 12.60 21.86 -10.54
N GLU A 68 13.59 21.26 -11.21
CA GLU A 68 14.61 21.99 -11.98
C GLU A 68 13.97 22.75 -13.17
N GLU A 69 13.03 22.13 -13.89
CA GLU A 69 12.23 22.79 -14.94
C GLU A 69 11.42 23.98 -14.42
N ARG A 70 11.04 23.96 -13.13
CA ARG A 70 10.34 25.07 -12.45
C ARG A 70 11.30 26.12 -11.88
N GLY A 71 12.59 26.02 -12.15
CA GLY A 71 13.60 26.97 -11.68
C GLY A 71 14.00 26.81 -10.21
N TRP A 72 13.74 25.65 -9.60
CA TRP A 72 14.19 25.38 -8.23
C TRP A 72 15.67 24.99 -8.21
N SER A 73 16.38 25.42 -7.18
CA SER A 73 17.80 25.15 -7.01
C SER A 73 18.01 23.84 -6.27
N ARG A 74 18.61 22.86 -6.94
CA ARG A 74 19.00 21.59 -6.31
C ARG A 74 20.25 21.76 -5.46
N THR A 75 20.22 21.29 -4.22
CA THR A 75 21.42 21.10 -3.39
C THR A 75 21.84 19.63 -3.36
N LYS A 76 23.16 19.40 -3.27
CA LYS A 76 23.76 18.08 -3.03
C LYS A 76 24.03 17.82 -1.54
N ASP A 77 23.88 18.84 -0.70
CA ASP A 77 24.09 18.71 0.74
C ASP A 77 22.88 18.02 1.40
N HIS A 78 23.10 16.83 1.93
CA HIS A 78 22.08 16.06 2.64
C HIS A 78 21.76 16.64 4.04
N ASN A 79 22.65 17.46 4.59
CA ASN A 79 22.49 18.14 5.87
C ASN A 79 21.92 19.55 5.73
N VAL A 80 21.46 19.92 4.53
CA VAL A 80 20.82 21.21 4.30
C VAL A 80 19.69 21.43 5.31
N THR A 81 19.74 22.57 5.99
CA THR A 81 18.73 23.01 6.95
C THR A 81 17.80 24.06 6.35
N ASN A 82 18.30 24.90 5.44
CA ASN A 82 17.51 25.85 4.67
C ASN A 82 17.05 25.26 3.33
N PHE A 83 16.02 24.43 3.36
CA PHE A 83 15.38 23.86 2.18
C PHE A 83 13.88 24.12 2.18
N THR A 84 13.28 24.12 0.99
CA THR A 84 11.83 24.11 0.80
C THR A 84 11.31 22.67 0.67
N ILE A 85 11.97 21.82 -0.12
CA ILE A 85 11.63 20.39 -0.25
C ILE A 85 12.86 19.51 0.06
N LYS A 86 12.69 18.47 0.88
CA LYS A 86 13.70 17.43 1.07
C LYS A 86 13.11 16.07 0.74
N TRP A 87 13.52 15.51 -0.39
CA TRP A 87 13.17 14.16 -0.82
C TRP A 87 14.28 13.18 -0.44
N CYS A 88 14.06 12.42 0.63
CA CYS A 88 15.07 11.56 1.25
C CYS A 88 14.48 10.27 1.85
N LEU A 89 15.36 9.42 2.35
CA LEU A 89 14.98 8.25 3.15
C LEU A 89 14.58 8.70 4.56
N ALA A 90 13.65 7.98 5.18
CA ALA A 90 13.10 8.37 6.50
C ALA A 90 14.15 8.60 7.59
N HIS A 91 15.26 7.85 7.61
CA HIS A 91 16.32 8.00 8.61
C HIS A 91 17.22 9.23 8.38
N GLN A 92 17.09 9.90 7.24
CA GLN A 92 17.83 11.12 6.89
C GLN A 92 17.06 12.40 7.26
N VAL A 93 15.88 12.24 7.87
CA VAL A 93 15.06 13.36 8.34
C VAL A 93 15.45 13.67 9.77
N ASP A 94 15.94 14.89 10.00
CA ASP A 94 16.08 15.44 11.35
C ASP A 94 14.77 16.13 11.74
N TRP A 95 13.94 15.41 12.49
CA TRP A 95 12.64 15.91 12.94
C TRP A 95 12.75 17.05 13.96
N ASN A 96 13.89 17.21 14.64
CA ASN A 96 14.08 18.29 15.61
C ASN A 96 14.34 19.64 14.92
N GLN A 97 14.85 19.62 13.68
CA GLN A 97 15.14 20.81 12.90
C GLN A 97 14.07 21.13 11.85
N PHE A 98 13.13 20.21 11.61
CA PHE A 98 12.07 20.38 10.62
C PHE A 98 11.13 21.53 11.00
N GLN A 99 10.92 22.47 10.07
CA GLN A 99 10.05 23.63 10.27
C GLN A 99 8.71 23.44 9.56
N GLU A 100 7.69 23.00 10.30
CA GLU A 100 6.32 22.85 9.79
C GLU A 100 5.79 24.18 9.20
N GLY A 101 5.09 24.09 8.07
CA GLY A 101 4.56 25.25 7.34
C GLY A 101 5.58 26.01 6.48
N LYS A 102 6.89 25.73 6.64
CA LYS A 102 7.96 26.29 5.80
C LYS A 102 8.65 25.24 4.92
N GLN A 103 8.71 24.00 5.40
CA GLN A 103 9.44 22.91 4.78
C GLN A 103 8.52 21.74 4.44
N LEU A 104 8.85 21.02 3.36
CA LEU A 104 8.16 19.83 2.92
C LEU A 104 9.14 18.64 2.86
N ILE A 105 8.68 17.48 3.33
CA ILE A 105 9.45 16.22 3.32
C ILE A 105 8.52 15.08 2.86
N ASN A 106 9.07 14.12 2.12
CA ASN A 106 8.36 12.96 1.59
C ASN A 106 8.16 11.80 2.61
N ASN A 107 8.24 12.08 3.91
CA ASN A 107 8.15 11.08 4.97
C ASN A 107 7.20 11.57 6.07
N ILE A 108 6.60 10.63 6.81
CA ILE A 108 5.77 10.92 7.98
C ILE A 108 6.54 10.45 9.23
N PRO A 109 6.56 11.23 10.32
CA PRO A 109 7.12 10.77 11.59
C PRO A 109 6.53 9.42 12.01
N GLY A 110 7.38 8.48 12.42
CA GLY A 110 6.92 7.16 12.86
C GLY A 110 6.44 6.21 11.75
N GLN A 111 6.68 6.50 10.46
CA GLN A 111 6.22 5.65 9.33
C GLN A 111 6.60 4.16 9.42
N LEU A 112 7.66 3.82 10.18
CA LEU A 112 8.06 2.43 10.44
C LEU A 112 7.00 1.62 11.18
N ALA A 113 6.03 2.27 11.84
CA ALA A 113 4.88 1.62 12.44
C ALA A 113 4.04 0.85 11.41
N PHE A 114 4.06 1.26 10.14
CA PHE A 114 3.27 0.65 9.06
C PHE A 114 4.13 0.00 7.97
N ALA A 115 5.38 0.43 7.81
CA ALA A 115 6.29 -0.06 6.77
C ALA A 115 7.00 -1.38 7.12
N ASP A 116 7.08 -1.73 8.41
CA ASP A 116 7.62 -3.01 8.88
C ASP A 116 6.49 -4.00 9.18
N LYS A 117 6.63 -5.27 8.76
CA LYS A 117 5.55 -6.27 8.88
C LYS A 117 5.15 -6.54 10.32
N ILE A 118 6.15 -6.61 11.21
CA ILE A 118 5.93 -6.89 12.63
C ILE A 118 5.39 -5.65 13.32
N ASN A 119 5.97 -4.47 13.08
CA ASN A 119 5.43 -3.23 13.65
C ASN A 119 4.00 -2.94 13.17
N LEU A 120 3.66 -3.26 11.91
CA LEU A 120 2.30 -3.12 11.39
C LEU A 120 1.34 -4.02 12.16
N TRP A 121 1.72 -5.28 12.39
CA TRP A 121 0.93 -6.21 13.20
C TRP A 121 0.70 -5.68 14.61
N TYR A 122 1.76 -5.26 15.31
CA TYR A 122 1.63 -4.71 16.66
C TYR A 122 0.81 -3.42 16.70
N THR A 123 1.01 -2.51 15.74
CA THR A 123 0.24 -1.27 15.62
C THR A 123 -1.25 -1.55 15.45
N ILE A 124 -1.60 -2.48 14.56
CA ILE A 124 -2.98 -2.92 14.35
C ILE A 124 -3.54 -3.57 15.63
N ARG A 125 -2.79 -4.46 16.26
CA ARG A 125 -3.22 -5.17 17.47
C ARG A 125 -3.50 -4.20 18.63
N ASP A 126 -2.61 -3.24 18.83
CA ASP A 126 -2.76 -2.22 19.86
C ASP A 126 -3.94 -1.29 19.55
N TYR A 127 -4.14 -0.92 18.28
CA TYR A 127 -5.33 -0.19 17.85
C TYR A 127 -6.62 -0.96 18.18
N LEU A 128 -6.70 -2.25 17.85
CA LEU A 128 -7.88 -3.09 18.09
C LEU A 128 -8.15 -3.32 19.58
N ARG A 129 -7.11 -3.42 20.42
CA ARG A 129 -7.25 -3.56 21.89
C ARG A 129 -7.78 -2.27 22.53
N ASN A 130 -7.27 -1.13 22.07
CA ASN A 130 -7.56 0.17 22.68
C ASN A 130 -8.79 0.86 22.09
N ARG A 131 -9.28 0.44 20.91
CA ARG A 131 -10.43 1.05 20.24
C ARG A 131 -11.46 -0.02 19.86
N ARG A 132 -12.49 -0.16 20.69
CA ARG A 132 -13.73 -0.87 20.35
C ARG A 132 -14.65 0.02 19.49
N THR A 133 -14.13 0.53 18.38
CA THR A 133 -14.91 1.28 17.40
C THR A 133 -15.53 0.33 16.38
N LEU A 134 -16.54 0.79 15.64
CA LEU A 134 -17.09 0.05 14.48
C LEU A 134 -15.97 -0.31 13.48
N ASP A 135 -15.00 0.58 13.31
CA ASP A 135 -13.82 0.36 12.47
C ASP A 135 -12.96 -0.81 12.97
N GLY A 136 -12.78 -0.93 14.28
CA GLY A 136 -12.03 -2.04 14.88
C GLY A 136 -12.69 -3.40 14.60
N ASN A 137 -14.01 -3.48 14.71
CA ASN A 137 -14.76 -4.70 14.38
C ASN A 137 -14.65 -5.02 12.88
N HIS A 138 -14.73 -4.02 12.01
CA HIS A 138 -14.58 -4.22 10.57
C HIS A 138 -13.17 -4.73 10.21
N ILE A 139 -12.13 -4.17 10.79
CA ILE A 139 -10.74 -4.59 10.57
C ILE A 139 -10.53 -6.07 10.91
N GLN A 140 -11.11 -6.55 12.01
CA GLN A 140 -11.01 -7.95 12.41
C GLN A 140 -11.66 -8.93 11.41
N THR A 141 -12.58 -8.48 10.55
CA THR A 141 -13.25 -9.37 9.58
C THR A 141 -12.36 -9.78 8.41
N PHE A 142 -11.32 -9.00 8.09
CA PHE A 142 -10.46 -9.25 6.93
C PHE A 142 -8.99 -9.48 7.27
N LEU A 143 -8.56 -9.25 8.51
CA LEU A 143 -7.19 -9.54 8.94
C LEU A 143 -6.98 -11.05 9.15
N PRO A 144 -6.05 -11.68 8.43
CA PRO A 144 -5.71 -13.08 8.69
C PRO A 144 -5.03 -13.24 10.04
N MET A 145 -5.27 -14.37 10.69
CA MET A 145 -4.62 -14.72 11.97
C MET A 145 -3.10 -14.63 11.81
N THR A 146 -2.42 -13.98 12.76
CA THR A 146 -1.01 -13.63 12.63
C THR A 146 -0.28 -13.81 13.96
N PHE A 147 0.93 -14.39 13.89
CA PHE A 147 1.82 -14.64 15.02
C PHE A 147 3.24 -14.19 14.68
N VAL A 148 3.91 -13.56 15.65
CA VAL A 148 5.32 -13.19 15.56
C VAL A 148 6.17 -14.31 16.16
N LEU A 149 7.07 -14.85 15.35
CA LEU A 149 7.89 -15.99 15.77
C LEU A 149 9.09 -15.58 16.65
N ASP A 150 9.25 -14.29 16.97
CA ASP A 150 10.24 -13.84 17.95
C ASP A 150 9.70 -13.91 19.40
N ASP A 151 8.40 -14.15 19.56
CA ASP A 151 7.71 -14.24 20.85
C ASP A 151 7.33 -15.70 21.13
N GLU A 152 7.91 -16.31 22.18
CA GLU A 152 7.66 -17.71 22.54
C GLU A 152 6.18 -18.00 22.84
N SER A 153 5.46 -17.02 23.39
CA SER A 153 4.04 -17.17 23.70
C SER A 153 3.20 -17.22 22.43
N GLU A 154 3.52 -16.38 21.43
CA GLU A 154 2.87 -16.40 20.12
C GLU A 154 3.25 -17.65 19.32
N VAL A 155 4.48 -18.15 19.45
CA VAL A 155 4.88 -19.44 18.87
C VAL A 155 4.05 -20.59 19.46
N ALA A 156 3.90 -20.64 20.78
CA ALA A 156 3.09 -21.67 21.43
C ALA A 156 1.61 -21.60 20.98
N GLU A 157 1.06 -20.40 20.81
CA GLU A 157 -0.30 -20.20 20.30
C GLU A 157 -0.44 -20.61 18.83
N PHE A 158 0.53 -20.27 17.98
CA PHE A 158 0.60 -20.73 16.60
C PHE A 158 0.59 -22.26 16.53
N LEU A 159 1.44 -22.94 17.32
CA LEU A 159 1.53 -24.40 17.31
C LEU A 159 0.22 -25.07 17.75
N ARG A 160 -0.50 -24.48 18.72
CA ARG A 160 -1.84 -24.95 19.11
C ARG A 160 -2.84 -24.76 17.97
N SER A 161 -2.80 -23.61 17.30
CA SER A 161 -3.70 -23.27 16.19
C SER A 161 -3.47 -24.18 14.98
N PHE A 162 -2.21 -24.41 14.61
CA PHE A 162 -1.82 -25.31 13.51
C PHE A 162 -2.31 -26.74 13.70
N LYS A 163 -2.22 -27.27 14.93
CA LYS A 163 -2.69 -28.64 15.25
C LYS A 163 -4.21 -28.78 15.21
N LYS A 164 -4.94 -27.72 15.58
CA LYS A 164 -6.41 -27.76 15.70
C LYS A 164 -7.13 -27.42 14.41
N GLN A 165 -6.52 -26.56 13.59
CA GLN A 165 -7.17 -25.93 12.45
C GLN A 165 -6.34 -26.32 11.24
N ASN A 166 -6.89 -27.19 10.39
CA ASN A 166 -6.31 -27.63 9.12
C ASN A 166 -6.20 -26.43 8.15
N ARG A 167 -5.27 -25.53 8.45
CA ARG A 167 -5.06 -24.24 7.80
C ARG A 167 -3.69 -24.21 7.16
N THR A 168 -3.62 -23.55 6.03
CA THR A 168 -2.36 -23.22 5.36
C THR A 168 -1.84 -21.89 5.92
N TRP A 169 -0.53 -21.78 6.07
CA TRP A 169 0.13 -20.62 6.63
C TRP A 169 1.16 -20.06 5.66
N ILE A 170 1.52 -18.79 5.81
CA ILE A 170 2.57 -18.14 5.05
C ILE A 170 3.55 -17.49 6.01
N CYS A 171 4.81 -17.87 5.87
CA CYS A 171 5.91 -17.31 6.65
C CYS A 171 6.53 -16.14 5.90
N LYS A 172 6.70 -15.01 6.59
CA LYS A 172 7.21 -13.76 6.03
C LYS A 172 8.35 -13.23 6.89
N PRO A 173 9.58 -13.10 6.35
CA PRO A 173 10.67 -12.43 7.05
C PRO A 173 10.40 -10.93 7.23
N ARG A 174 10.79 -10.39 8.38
CA ARG A 174 10.58 -9.00 8.80
C ARG A 174 11.18 -8.01 7.80
N TYR A 175 12.51 -8.04 7.65
CA TYR A 175 13.29 -7.09 6.85
C TYR A 175 13.48 -7.48 5.38
N SER A 176 12.61 -8.35 4.84
CA SER A 176 12.67 -8.77 3.44
C SER A 176 11.61 -8.12 2.57
N TYR A 177 11.89 -8.04 1.27
CA TYR A 177 11.00 -7.51 0.24
C TYR A 177 11.10 -8.36 -1.03
N ALA A 178 10.29 -8.04 -2.05
CA ALA A 178 10.32 -8.72 -3.35
C ALA A 178 10.07 -10.25 -3.25
N GLY A 179 9.25 -10.66 -2.29
CA GLY A 179 8.91 -12.08 -2.08
C GLY A 179 10.05 -12.95 -1.54
N ARG A 180 11.24 -12.39 -1.28
CA ARG A 180 12.41 -13.16 -0.83
C ARG A 180 12.19 -13.76 0.56
N GLY A 181 12.51 -15.05 0.69
CA GLY A 181 12.34 -15.80 1.94
C GLY A 181 10.89 -16.07 2.34
N ILE A 182 9.91 -15.73 1.52
CA ILE A 182 8.50 -16.09 1.74
C ILE A 182 8.27 -17.52 1.26
N TYR A 183 7.63 -18.32 2.11
CA TYR A 183 7.17 -19.67 1.78
C TYR A 183 5.83 -19.97 2.44
N VAL A 184 5.09 -20.86 1.80
CA VAL A 184 3.79 -21.35 2.26
C VAL A 184 4.01 -22.67 2.99
N ILE A 185 3.33 -22.84 4.12
CA ILE A 185 3.36 -24.03 4.96
C ILE A 185 1.97 -24.65 4.91
N SER A 186 1.86 -25.80 4.27
CA SER A 186 0.62 -26.57 4.24
C SER A 186 0.39 -27.29 5.57
N VAL A 187 -0.83 -27.76 5.81
CA VAL A 187 -1.15 -28.62 6.97
C VAL A 187 -0.24 -29.86 7.07
N ASN A 188 0.19 -30.40 5.94
CA ASN A 188 0.99 -31.63 5.88
C ASN A 188 2.49 -31.37 6.03
N SER A 189 2.89 -30.10 6.16
CA SER A 189 4.30 -29.75 6.29
C SER A 189 4.85 -30.15 7.66
N ASP A 190 6.04 -30.75 7.68
CA ASP A 190 6.74 -31.07 8.92
C ASP A 190 7.25 -29.80 9.60
N LEU A 191 6.45 -29.30 10.55
CA LEU A 191 6.79 -28.10 11.32
C LEU A 191 8.07 -28.27 12.13
N ASN A 192 8.39 -29.46 12.65
CA ASN A 192 9.59 -29.65 13.46
C ASN A 192 10.84 -29.45 12.58
N THR A 193 10.84 -30.01 11.38
CA THR A 193 11.91 -29.80 10.40
C THR A 193 11.99 -28.32 10.00
N ILE A 194 10.85 -27.68 9.71
CA ILE A 194 10.84 -26.25 9.34
C ILE A 194 11.41 -25.39 10.48
N PHE A 195 10.95 -25.59 11.72
CA PHE A 195 11.38 -24.80 12.86
C PHE A 195 12.85 -25.02 13.21
N LYS A 196 13.33 -26.26 13.12
CA LYS A 196 14.73 -26.59 13.35
C LYS A 196 15.65 -25.97 12.29
N PHE A 197 15.37 -26.19 11.01
CA PHE A 197 16.29 -25.81 9.93
C PHE A 197 16.13 -24.37 9.46
N LYS A 198 14.93 -23.77 9.56
CA LYS A 198 14.68 -22.39 9.10
C LYS A 198 14.72 -21.37 10.21
N PHE A 199 14.43 -21.78 11.45
CA PHE A 199 14.33 -20.87 12.59
C PHE A 199 15.24 -21.27 13.77
N GLY A 200 16.09 -22.28 13.63
CA GLY A 200 17.04 -22.64 14.68
C GLY A 200 16.41 -23.10 16.00
N TYR A 201 15.12 -23.43 16.04
CA TYR A 201 14.49 -23.98 17.23
C TYR A 201 14.96 -25.42 17.47
N GLY A 202 15.60 -25.69 18.61
CA GLY A 202 16.04 -27.03 18.99
C GLY A 202 14.90 -27.96 19.39
N ASN A 203 15.22 -29.18 19.85
CA ASN A 203 14.26 -30.23 20.28
C ASN A 203 13.30 -29.85 21.43
N ARG A 204 13.26 -28.59 21.86
CA ARG A 204 12.31 -28.03 22.86
C ARG A 204 11.96 -26.55 22.60
N PHE A 205 11.92 -26.10 21.34
CA PHE A 205 11.61 -24.69 20.99
C PHE A 205 12.36 -23.63 21.82
N GLN A 206 13.57 -23.94 22.30
CA GLN A 206 14.43 -22.96 22.97
C GLN A 206 14.98 -22.00 21.92
N LEU A 207 14.78 -20.69 22.14
CA LEU A 207 15.26 -19.62 21.27
C LEU A 207 16.78 -19.70 21.11
N GLN A 208 17.25 -19.76 19.86
CA GLN A 208 18.62 -19.35 19.56
C GLN A 208 18.66 -17.82 19.42
N PRO A 209 19.68 -17.11 19.94
CA PRO A 209 19.56 -15.68 20.28
C PRO A 209 19.50 -14.68 19.12
N ARG A 210 19.32 -15.09 17.85
CA ARG A 210 19.42 -14.18 16.70
C ARG A 210 18.54 -14.61 15.51
N LEU A 211 17.23 -14.69 15.70
CA LEU A 211 16.33 -14.82 14.55
C LEU A 211 16.10 -13.45 13.87
N PRO A 212 16.12 -13.38 12.52
CA PRO A 212 15.97 -12.13 11.76
C PRO A 212 14.54 -11.57 11.72
N GLY A 213 13.69 -11.94 12.68
CA GLY A 213 12.27 -11.57 12.73
C GLY A 213 11.43 -12.29 11.69
N TYR A 214 10.52 -13.16 12.14
CA TYR A 214 9.55 -13.79 11.25
C TYR A 214 8.11 -13.61 11.72
N LEU A 215 7.22 -13.49 10.74
CA LEU A 215 5.79 -13.40 10.95
C LEU A 215 5.13 -14.59 10.27
N MET A 216 4.37 -15.36 11.04
CA MET A 216 3.53 -16.45 10.57
C MET A 216 2.10 -15.95 10.43
N GLN A 217 1.53 -16.03 9.24
CA GLN A 217 0.19 -15.53 8.98
C GLN A 217 -0.65 -16.59 8.29
N GLU A 218 -1.93 -16.67 8.62
CA GLU A 218 -2.87 -17.52 7.93
C GLU A 218 -2.88 -17.16 6.44
N TYR A 219 -2.74 -18.20 5.61
CA TYR A 219 -2.75 -18.03 4.17
C TYR A 219 -4.20 -17.97 3.67
N ILE A 220 -4.50 -16.94 2.88
CA ILE A 220 -5.79 -16.83 2.20
C ILE A 220 -5.82 -17.87 1.06
N SER A 221 -6.38 -19.05 1.36
CA SER A 221 -6.41 -20.19 0.44
C SER A 221 -7.56 -20.17 -0.57
N ARG A 222 -8.56 -19.30 -0.34
CA ARG A 222 -9.67 -19.05 -1.28
C ARG A 222 -9.65 -17.61 -1.77
N PRO A 223 -8.58 -17.16 -2.45
CA PRO A 223 -8.54 -15.80 -2.98
C PRO A 223 -9.55 -15.63 -4.12
N LEU A 224 -10.00 -14.40 -4.34
CA LEU A 224 -10.64 -14.06 -5.61
C LEU A 224 -9.63 -14.24 -6.75
N LEU A 225 -10.09 -14.79 -7.87
CA LEU A 225 -9.25 -15.09 -9.03
C LEU A 225 -9.69 -14.28 -10.25
N ILE A 226 -8.71 -13.79 -11.02
CA ILE A 226 -8.94 -13.21 -12.35
C ILE A 226 -8.51 -14.25 -13.38
N LYS A 227 -9.48 -14.79 -14.13
CA LYS A 227 -9.26 -15.87 -15.10
C LYS A 227 -8.49 -17.06 -14.49
N GLY A 228 -8.85 -17.45 -13.26
CA GLY A 228 -8.21 -18.55 -12.54
C GLY A 228 -6.82 -18.25 -11.96
N ARG A 229 -6.32 -17.00 -12.05
CA ARG A 229 -5.00 -16.61 -11.55
C ARG A 229 -5.13 -15.74 -10.30
N LYS A 230 -4.19 -15.91 -9.37
CA LYS A 230 -4.14 -15.13 -8.13
C LYS A 230 -3.66 -13.73 -8.43
N PHE A 231 -4.15 -12.74 -7.67
CA PHE A 231 -3.69 -11.37 -7.79
C PHE A 231 -3.61 -10.66 -6.45
N ASP A 232 -2.90 -9.54 -6.43
CA ASP A 232 -2.99 -8.52 -5.39
C ASP A 232 -3.16 -7.13 -6.04
N ILE A 233 -3.63 -6.16 -5.27
CA ILE A 233 -3.76 -4.76 -5.72
C ILE A 233 -2.69 -3.94 -5.01
N ARG A 234 -1.84 -3.27 -5.78
CA ARG A 234 -0.95 -2.21 -5.30
C ARG A 234 -1.70 -0.88 -5.38
N VAL A 235 -2.12 -0.39 -4.23
CA VAL A 235 -2.76 0.91 -4.08
C VAL A 235 -1.72 1.99 -3.80
N HIS A 236 -1.85 3.14 -4.47
CA HIS A 236 -1.02 4.32 -4.24
C HIS A 236 -1.85 5.43 -3.58
N TRP A 237 -1.44 5.77 -2.36
CA TRP A 237 -1.99 6.87 -1.58
C TRP A 237 -0.94 7.95 -1.32
N LEU A 238 -1.35 9.20 -1.37
CA LEU A 238 -0.57 10.34 -0.91
C LEU A 238 -1.25 10.93 0.32
N VAL A 239 -0.61 10.79 1.49
CA VAL A 239 -1.03 11.49 2.70
C VAL A 239 -0.45 12.90 2.64
N ALA A 240 -1.26 13.86 2.21
CA ALA A 240 -0.86 15.26 2.07
C ALA A 240 -0.88 15.99 3.42
N TRP A 241 -1.74 15.56 4.35
CA TRP A 241 -1.83 16.13 5.69
C TRP A 241 -2.30 15.07 6.69
N THR A 242 -1.81 15.15 7.92
CA THR A 242 -2.18 14.21 8.99
C THR A 242 -3.18 14.79 9.99
N LYS A 243 -3.34 16.12 10.04
CA LYS A 243 -4.20 16.82 11.01
C LYS A 243 -4.79 18.13 10.45
N PRO A 244 -6.01 18.11 9.87
CA PRO A 244 -6.84 16.94 9.59
C PRO A 244 -6.20 15.99 8.58
N LEU A 245 -6.64 14.72 8.63
CA LEU A 245 -6.18 13.71 7.70
C LEU A 245 -6.69 14.02 6.28
N LEU A 246 -5.77 14.25 5.35
CA LEU A 246 -6.04 14.43 3.92
C LEU A 246 -5.23 13.39 3.13
N VAL A 247 -5.94 12.49 2.46
CA VAL A 247 -5.35 11.40 1.68
C VAL A 247 -5.90 11.44 0.26
N PHE A 248 -5.00 11.50 -0.72
CA PHE A 248 -5.34 11.36 -2.13
C PHE A 248 -5.14 9.91 -2.57
N TYR A 249 -6.16 9.34 -3.20
CA TYR A 249 -6.06 8.05 -3.86
C TYR A 249 -5.80 8.22 -5.35
N ASN A 250 -4.66 7.69 -5.82
CA ASN A 250 -4.32 7.71 -7.23
C ASN A 250 -4.61 6.33 -7.86
N HIS A 251 -5.79 6.20 -8.45
CA HIS A 251 -6.20 4.99 -9.15
C HIS A 251 -5.37 4.76 -10.44
N ASN A 252 -4.92 5.81 -11.12
CA ASN A 252 -4.11 5.72 -12.33
C ASN A 252 -2.72 5.15 -12.07
N ALA A 253 -2.12 5.49 -10.92
CA ALA A 253 -0.86 4.89 -10.49
C ALA A 253 -1.05 3.48 -9.90
N SER A 254 -2.25 3.14 -9.43
CA SER A 254 -2.54 1.85 -8.79
C SER A 254 -2.65 0.72 -9.82
N VAL A 255 -2.16 -0.46 -9.46
CA VAL A 255 -2.07 -1.60 -10.39
C VAL A 255 -2.45 -2.90 -9.72
N VAL A 256 -3.06 -3.78 -10.50
CA VAL A 256 -3.27 -5.19 -10.15
C VAL A 256 -2.06 -5.98 -10.59
N ARG A 257 -1.55 -6.84 -9.72
CA ARG A 257 -0.40 -7.71 -9.99
C ARG A 257 -0.88 -9.15 -9.97
N LEU A 258 -0.76 -9.85 -11.09
CA LEU A 258 -1.25 -11.21 -11.28
C LEU A 258 -0.11 -12.22 -11.29
N SER A 259 -0.40 -13.42 -10.81
CA SER A 259 0.43 -14.59 -11.08
C SER A 259 0.35 -14.98 -12.55
N LEU A 260 1.42 -15.58 -13.07
CA LEU A 260 1.41 -16.22 -14.39
C LEU A 260 0.68 -17.57 -14.35
N ASN A 261 0.88 -18.34 -13.27
CA ASN A 261 0.25 -19.64 -13.09
C ASN A 261 -1.23 -19.52 -12.71
N LEU A 262 -2.01 -20.53 -13.12
CA LEU A 262 -3.33 -20.78 -12.58
C LEU A 262 -3.21 -21.15 -11.11
N TYR A 263 -4.08 -20.57 -10.29
CA TYR A 263 -4.06 -20.80 -8.86
C TYR A 263 -4.52 -22.23 -8.53
N ARG A 264 -3.70 -22.92 -7.74
CA ARG A 264 -4.04 -24.20 -7.11
C ARG A 264 -3.55 -24.14 -5.67
N GLU A 265 -4.43 -24.47 -4.72
CA GLU A 265 -4.13 -24.34 -3.29
C GLU A 265 -2.92 -25.18 -2.85
N PHE A 266 -2.81 -26.41 -3.39
CA PHE A 266 -1.78 -27.39 -3.02
C PHE A 266 -0.60 -27.41 -4.00
N ASP A 267 -0.40 -26.35 -4.76
CA ASP A 267 0.81 -26.20 -5.57
C ASP A 267 2.02 -25.92 -4.66
N PHE A 268 3.18 -26.40 -5.05
CA PHE A 268 4.44 -26.09 -4.35
C PHE A 268 5.19 -24.94 -5.05
N ASP A 269 4.78 -24.56 -6.27
CA ASP A 269 5.39 -23.46 -7.00
C ASP A 269 5.04 -22.10 -6.38
N ARG A 270 6.09 -21.40 -5.95
CA ARG A 270 5.98 -20.05 -5.39
C ARG A 270 5.38 -19.06 -6.38
N ALA A 271 5.57 -19.23 -7.68
CA ALA A 271 4.99 -18.36 -8.71
C ALA A 271 3.45 -18.47 -8.79
N THR A 272 2.86 -19.57 -8.31
CA THR A 272 1.40 -19.74 -8.18
C THR A 272 0.84 -18.92 -7.01
N HIS A 273 1.61 -18.77 -5.93
CA HIS A 273 1.12 -18.18 -4.68
C HIS A 273 1.56 -16.73 -4.44
N LEU A 274 2.67 -16.28 -5.05
CA LEU A 274 3.27 -14.97 -4.85
C LEU A 274 3.20 -14.11 -6.11
N THR A 275 2.47 -13.02 -6.04
CA THR A 275 2.21 -12.05 -7.13
C THR A 275 3.29 -10.96 -7.25
N ASN A 276 4.40 -11.09 -6.50
CA ASN A 276 5.52 -10.15 -6.58
C ASN A 276 6.16 -10.21 -7.97
N LEU A 277 6.38 -9.05 -8.59
CA LEU A 277 7.01 -8.96 -9.91
C LEU A 277 8.32 -9.75 -9.97
N SER A 278 9.20 -9.56 -8.99
CA SER A 278 10.46 -10.32 -8.85
C SER A 278 10.31 -11.85 -8.80
N VAL A 279 9.19 -12.37 -8.31
CA VAL A 279 8.92 -13.82 -8.33
C VAL A 279 8.44 -14.22 -9.72
N GLN A 280 7.57 -13.41 -10.33
CA GLN A 280 7.04 -13.65 -11.67
C GLN A 280 8.10 -13.50 -12.76
N GLU A 281 9.05 -12.58 -12.63
CA GLU A 281 10.18 -12.36 -13.55
C GLU A 281 11.07 -13.61 -13.70
N ASN A 282 11.19 -14.41 -12.64
CA ASN A 282 11.94 -15.65 -12.64
C ASN A 282 11.16 -16.82 -13.26
N HIS A 283 9.89 -16.64 -13.61
CA HIS A 283 9.07 -17.67 -14.21
C HIS A 283 9.41 -17.80 -15.70
N TYR A 284 9.55 -19.04 -16.20
CA TYR A 284 9.98 -19.31 -17.57
C TYR A 284 9.13 -18.68 -18.68
N ARG A 285 7.84 -18.39 -18.40
CA ARG A 285 6.93 -17.71 -19.34
C ARG A 285 6.99 -16.18 -19.32
N TYR A 286 7.70 -15.57 -18.37
CA TYR A 286 7.62 -14.14 -18.15
C TYR A 286 8.00 -13.33 -19.40
N ALA A 287 9.06 -13.74 -20.11
CA ALA A 287 9.53 -13.07 -21.33
C ALA A 287 8.45 -12.94 -22.42
N PHE A 288 7.48 -13.86 -22.46
CA PHE A 288 6.41 -13.88 -23.47
C PHE A 288 5.05 -13.47 -22.91
N SER A 289 4.96 -13.13 -21.61
CA SER A 289 3.68 -12.91 -20.92
C SER A 289 3.76 -11.81 -19.86
N GLN A 290 4.73 -10.89 -19.97
CA GLN A 290 4.93 -9.80 -19.03
C GLN A 290 3.66 -8.96 -18.85
N GLU A 291 3.00 -8.59 -19.94
CA GLU A 291 1.73 -7.83 -19.90
C GLU A 291 0.63 -8.56 -19.14
N ALA A 292 0.64 -9.90 -19.14
CA ALA A 292 -0.35 -10.70 -18.44
C ALA A 292 -0.18 -10.69 -16.91
N THR A 293 0.93 -10.13 -16.39
CA THR A 293 1.21 -9.99 -14.95
C THR A 293 0.68 -8.69 -14.35
N GLY A 294 0.18 -7.77 -15.17
CA GLY A 294 -0.32 -6.47 -14.72
C GLY A 294 -1.71 -6.17 -15.28
N MET A 295 -2.53 -5.45 -14.51
CA MET A 295 -3.70 -4.74 -15.03
C MET A 295 -3.82 -3.36 -14.38
N THR A 296 -4.33 -2.38 -15.12
CA THR A 296 -4.72 -1.09 -14.55
C THR A 296 -6.01 -1.21 -13.73
N MET A 297 -6.30 -0.25 -12.86
CA MET A 297 -7.57 -0.21 -12.13
C MET A 297 -8.78 -0.10 -13.10
N ASN A 298 -8.63 0.62 -14.21
CA ASN A 298 -9.66 0.70 -15.26
C ASN A 298 -9.94 -0.67 -15.91
N GLN A 299 -8.90 -1.42 -16.25
CA GLN A 299 -9.04 -2.77 -16.79
C GLN A 299 -9.70 -3.71 -15.76
N LEU A 300 -9.35 -3.57 -14.48
CA LEU A 300 -9.99 -4.31 -13.40
C LEU A 300 -11.48 -3.94 -13.29
N ASN A 301 -11.82 -2.66 -13.35
CA ASN A 301 -13.21 -2.18 -13.29
C ASN A 301 -14.04 -2.73 -14.45
N GLN A 302 -13.50 -2.71 -15.68
CA GLN A 302 -14.16 -3.30 -16.85
C GLN A 302 -14.36 -4.82 -16.68
N TYR A 303 -13.35 -5.53 -16.16
CA TYR A 303 -13.46 -6.95 -15.87
C TYR A 303 -14.56 -7.24 -14.83
N PHE A 304 -14.63 -6.47 -13.75
CA PHE A 304 -15.66 -6.60 -12.73
C PHE A 304 -17.07 -6.32 -13.26
N ASN A 305 -17.24 -5.26 -14.05
CA ASN A 305 -18.50 -4.95 -14.71
C ASN A 305 -18.99 -6.07 -15.62
N ARG A 306 -18.08 -6.71 -16.36
CA ARG A 306 -18.45 -7.79 -17.29
C ARG A 306 -18.71 -9.12 -16.58
N CYS A 307 -17.89 -9.46 -15.59
CA CYS A 307 -17.84 -10.82 -15.05
C CYS A 307 -18.54 -10.98 -13.69
N PHE A 308 -18.70 -9.91 -12.91
CA PHE A 308 -19.26 -9.99 -11.55
C PHE A 308 -20.56 -9.21 -11.41
N ARG A 309 -20.63 -7.99 -11.96
CA ARG A 309 -21.82 -7.13 -11.83
C ARG A 309 -23.14 -7.80 -12.25
N PRO A 310 -23.21 -8.63 -13.32
CA PRO A 310 -24.46 -9.31 -13.68
C PRO A 310 -25.02 -10.22 -12.59
N PHE A 311 -24.15 -10.70 -11.69
CA PHE A 311 -24.51 -11.56 -10.55
C PHE A 311 -24.60 -10.80 -9.22
N HIS A 312 -24.28 -9.49 -9.22
CA HIS A 312 -24.27 -8.63 -8.03
C HIS A 312 -24.99 -7.30 -8.32
N PRO A 313 -26.33 -7.26 -8.30
CA PRO A 313 -27.11 -6.08 -8.72
C PRO A 313 -26.84 -4.80 -7.92
N LYS A 314 -26.33 -4.92 -6.69
CA LYS A 314 -25.96 -3.78 -5.83
C LYS A 314 -24.57 -3.20 -6.12
N MET A 315 -23.78 -3.84 -6.98
CA MET A 315 -22.43 -3.38 -7.32
C MET A 315 -22.51 -2.23 -8.33
N CYS A 316 -21.98 -1.06 -7.96
CA CYS A 316 -21.92 0.09 -8.86
C CYS A 316 -20.95 -0.13 -10.02
N GLN A 317 -21.12 0.64 -11.09
CA GLN A 317 -20.31 0.51 -12.31
C GLN A 317 -18.84 0.85 -12.10
N ASP A 318 -18.56 1.76 -11.18
CA ASP A 318 -17.26 2.30 -10.85
C ASP A 318 -16.72 1.73 -9.54
N TRP A 319 -17.27 0.60 -9.07
CA TRP A 319 -16.95 0.02 -7.77
C TRP A 319 -15.45 -0.13 -7.51
N VAL A 320 -14.68 -0.57 -8.52
CA VAL A 320 -13.22 -0.73 -8.38
C VAL A 320 -12.51 0.61 -8.17
N MET A 321 -13.07 1.69 -8.71
CA MET A 321 -12.50 3.04 -8.66
C MET A 321 -12.84 3.76 -7.34
N THR A 322 -13.95 3.37 -6.72
CA THR A 322 -14.48 4.05 -5.53
C THR A 322 -14.25 3.25 -4.24
N VAL A 323 -14.20 1.92 -4.28
CA VAL A 323 -14.08 1.08 -3.08
C VAL A 323 -12.79 1.32 -2.29
N MET A 324 -11.72 1.78 -2.96
CA MET A 324 -10.43 2.10 -2.35
C MET A 324 -10.30 3.59 -1.98
N GLN A 325 -11.33 4.39 -2.24
CA GLN A 325 -11.38 5.76 -1.75
C GLN A 325 -11.62 5.70 -0.24
N VAL A 326 -10.85 6.49 0.50
CA VAL A 326 -11.06 6.68 1.94
C VAL A 326 -12.29 7.58 2.10
N SER A 327 -13.49 7.03 1.91
CA SER A 327 -14.73 7.77 2.03
C SER A 327 -15.04 8.02 3.51
N GLN A 328 -14.70 9.19 4.04
CA GLN A 328 -15.32 9.87 5.19
C GLN A 328 -15.73 9.04 6.45
N TYR A 329 -15.12 7.90 6.74
CA TYR A 329 -15.35 7.18 8.00
C TYR A 329 -14.62 7.80 9.20
N PHE A 330 -13.79 8.83 8.97
CA PHE A 330 -13.20 9.65 10.03
C PHE A 330 -14.13 10.85 10.32
N ARG A 331 -15.26 10.60 10.97
CA ARG A 331 -16.01 11.65 11.70
C ARG A 331 -15.89 11.41 13.18
#